data_AF-A0A2I0HXX3-F1
#
_entry.id   AF-A0A2I0HXX3-F1
#
_cell.length_a   1.000
_cell.length_b   1.000
_cell.length_c   1.000
_cell.angle_alpha   90.00
_cell.angle_beta   90.00
_cell.angle_gamma   90.00
#
_symmetry.space_group_name_H-M   'P 1'
#
loop_
_entity.id
_entity.type
_entity.pdbx_description
1 polymer ?
#
loop_
_entity_poly.entity_id
_entity_poly.type
_entity_poly.pdbx_seq_one_letter_code
_entity_poly.pdbx_strand_id
1 'polypeptide(L)'
;MANSLVVTWMINSLEKDLQPSIACIENARILWEDLRQRFAQGNETRIYQLKSEIYTYRQEGKLVAEYYGSLKGLWDELDNLLESMTCSCACVCGAAHNRLGLREREKAHQFLMGLNLEFATVF
;
A
#
# COMPACT_ATOMS: atom_id res chain seq x y z
N MET A 1 19.55 -10.99 -25.03
CA MET A 1 18.90 -12.25 -24.60
C MET A 1 18.06 -12.10 -23.34
N ALA A 2 18.60 -11.63 -22.21
CA ALA A 2 17.81 -11.50 -20.97
C ALA A 2 16.60 -10.54 -21.11
N ASN A 3 16.81 -9.35 -21.69
CA ASN A 3 15.75 -8.35 -21.84
C ASN A 3 14.56 -8.84 -22.69
N SER A 4 14.82 -9.47 -23.83
CA SER A 4 13.77 -9.99 -24.72
C SER A 4 12.95 -11.10 -24.08
N LEU A 5 13.58 -11.97 -23.28
CA LEU A 5 12.87 -13.03 -22.52
C LEU A 5 11.93 -12.42 -21.49
N VAL A 6 12.39 -11.42 -20.74
CA VAL A 6 11.58 -10.73 -19.73
C VAL A 6 10.39 -10.02 -20.39
N VAL A 7 10.59 -9.33 -21.51
CA VAL A 7 9.50 -8.71 -22.28
C VAL A 7 8.45 -9.74 -22.68
N THR A 8 8.86 -10.88 -23.26
CA THR A 8 7.93 -11.94 -23.66
C THR A 8 7.17 -12.50 -22.46
N TRP A 9 7.82 -12.72 -21.32
CA TRP A 9 7.15 -13.19 -20.10
C TRP A 9 6.12 -12.19 -19.59
N MET A 10 6.45 -10.91 -19.58
CA MET A 10 5.54 -9.85 -19.13
C MET A 10 4.31 -9.74 -20.05
N ILE A 11 4.51 -9.75 -21.38
CA ILE A 11 3.40 -9.71 -22.35
C ILE A 11 2.50 -10.95 -22.20
N ASN A 12 3.09 -12.13 -22.06
CA ASN A 12 2.34 -13.38 -21.93
C ASN A 12 1.63 -13.53 -20.58
N SER A 13 2.03 -12.76 -19.55
CA SER A 13 1.39 -12.76 -18.23
C SER A 13 0.16 -11.86 -18.16
N LEU A 14 -0.11 -11.08 -19.20
CA LEU A 14 -1.24 -10.15 -19.27
C LEU A 14 -2.41 -10.77 -20.03
N GLU A 15 -3.62 -10.31 -19.69
CA GLU A 15 -4.82 -10.65 -20.45
C GLU A 15 -4.64 -10.29 -21.92
N LYS A 16 -5.14 -11.16 -22.81
CA LYS A 16 -4.94 -11.04 -24.26
C LYS A 16 -5.39 -9.69 -24.82
N ASP A 17 -6.42 -9.09 -24.22
CA ASP A 17 -6.98 -7.82 -24.64
C ASP A 17 -6.06 -6.62 -24.33
N LEU A 18 -5.11 -6.77 -23.39
CA LEU A 18 -4.15 -5.74 -23.00
C LEU A 18 -2.86 -5.78 -23.83
N GLN A 19 -2.53 -6.92 -24.42
CA GLN A 19 -1.28 -7.15 -25.17
C GLN A 19 -1.06 -6.20 -26.37
N PRO A 20 -2.08 -5.84 -27.18
CA PRO A 20 -1.90 -4.92 -28.30
C PRO A 20 -1.39 -3.54 -27.89
N SER A 21 -1.73 -3.09 -26.67
CA SER A 21 -1.40 -1.75 -26.16
C SER A 21 0.06 -1.56 -25.75
N ILE A 22 0.85 -2.64 -25.71
CA ILE A 22 2.24 -2.71 -25.23
C ILE A 22 3.17 -3.52 -26.16
N ALA A 23 2.64 -4.07 -27.26
CA ALA A 23 3.34 -5.00 -28.15
C ALA A 23 4.61 -4.42 -28.81
N CYS A 24 4.72 -3.09 -28.89
CA CYS A 24 5.86 -2.41 -29.51
C CYS A 24 6.99 -2.07 -28.51
N ILE A 25 6.86 -2.42 -27.23
CA ILE A 25 7.86 -2.08 -26.21
C ILE A 25 8.91 -3.19 -26.09
N GLU A 26 10.08 -2.95 -26.67
CA GLU A 26 11.18 -3.94 -26.68
C GLU A 26 12.05 -3.92 -25.42
N ASN A 27 11.91 -2.92 -24.55
CA ASN A 27 12.70 -2.79 -23.33
C ASN A 27 11.85 -3.17 -22.11
N ALA A 28 12.26 -4.20 -21.38
CA ALA A 28 11.55 -4.73 -20.22
C ALA A 28 11.32 -3.67 -19.13
N ARG A 29 12.29 -2.77 -18.94
CA ARG A 29 12.17 -1.68 -17.95
C ARG A 29 11.11 -0.66 -18.37
N ILE A 30 11.07 -0.29 -19.66
CA ILE A 30 10.08 0.65 -20.19
C ILE A 30 8.70 0.01 -20.13
N LEU A 31 8.59 -1.27 -20.48
CA LEU A 31 7.34 -2.04 -20.41
C LEU A 31 6.81 -2.09 -18.97
N TRP A 32 7.69 -2.38 -18.01
CA TRP A 32 7.32 -2.38 -16.59
C TRP A 32 6.84 -1.02 -16.12
N GLU A 33 7.53 0.05 -16.50
CA GLU A 33 7.16 1.41 -16.12
C GLU A 33 5.79 1.82 -16.69
N ASP A 34 5.52 1.50 -17.95
CA ASP A 34 4.24 1.77 -18.60
C ASP A 34 3.09 0.99 -17.94
N LEU A 35 3.28 -0.31 -17.66
CA LEU A 35 2.32 -1.12 -16.93
C LEU A 35 2.09 -0.57 -15.52
N ARG A 36 3.16 -0.21 -14.82
CA ARG A 36 3.07 0.40 -13.49
C ARG A 36 2.29 1.70 -13.56
N GLN A 37 2.58 2.60 -14.50
CA GLN A 37 1.88 3.87 -14.62
C GLN A 37 0.38 3.69 -14.95
N ARG A 38 0.05 2.77 -15.86
CA ARG A 38 -1.34 2.53 -16.28
C ARG A 38 -2.18 1.83 -15.21
N PHE A 39 -1.60 0.87 -14.49
CA PHE A 39 -2.34 -0.02 -13.61
C PHE A 39 -2.09 0.22 -12.11
N ALA A 40 -1.10 1.02 -11.71
CA ALA A 40 -0.93 1.42 -10.31
C ALA A 40 -2.04 2.36 -9.81
N GLN A 41 -2.88 2.94 -10.69
CA GLN A 41 -4.03 3.74 -10.26
C GLN A 41 -5.03 2.94 -9.38
N GLY A 42 -5.10 1.61 -9.58
CA GLY A 42 -5.85 0.73 -8.69
C GLY A 42 -5.33 0.77 -7.26
N ASN A 43 -4.02 0.91 -7.08
CA ASN A 43 -3.39 1.02 -5.76
C ASN A 43 -3.79 2.32 -5.07
N GLU A 44 -3.83 3.46 -5.77
CA GLU A 44 -4.25 4.74 -5.18
C GLU A 44 -5.71 4.72 -4.70
N THR A 45 -6.60 4.13 -5.51
CA THR A 45 -8.01 3.98 -5.12
C THR A 45 -8.15 3.08 -3.89
N ARG A 46 -7.41 1.96 -3.85
CA ARG A 46 -7.40 1.05 -2.70
C ARG A 46 -6.78 1.69 -1.46
N ILE A 47 -5.70 2.46 -1.61
CA ILE A 47 -5.09 3.26 -0.54
C ILE A 47 -6.10 4.21 0.08
N TYR A 48 -6.88 4.92 -0.74
CA TYR A 48 -7.92 5.83 -0.25
C TYR A 48 -9.01 5.06 0.52
N GLN A 49 -9.48 3.94 -0.01
CA GLN A 49 -10.48 3.09 0.65
C GLN A 49 -9.98 2.60 2.02
N LEU A 50 -8.76 2.07 2.08
CA LEU A 50 -8.14 1.59 3.32
C LEU A 50 -8.00 2.72 4.35
N LYS A 51 -7.56 3.91 3.93
CA LYS A 51 -7.48 5.08 4.82
C LYS A 51 -8.85 5.45 5.40
N SER A 52 -9.90 5.43 4.59
CA SER A 52 -11.27 5.68 5.05
C SER A 52 -11.72 4.60 6.04
N GLU A 53 -11.50 3.33 5.70
CA GLU A 53 -11.89 2.19 6.53
C GLU A 53 -11.23 2.27 7.91
N ILE A 54 -9.91 2.47 7.96
CA ILE A 54 -9.13 2.69 9.18
C ILE A 54 -9.71 3.85 10.02
N TYR A 55 -10.00 5.00 9.39
CA TYR A 55 -10.50 6.17 10.10
C TYR A 55 -11.90 5.97 10.69
N THR A 56 -12.73 5.16 10.03
CA THR A 56 -14.09 4.82 10.49
C THR A 56 -14.14 3.58 11.36
N TYR A 57 -13.05 2.81 11.48
CA TYR A 57 -13.04 1.55 12.23
C TYR A 57 -13.20 1.80 13.73
N ARG A 58 -14.14 1.09 14.36
CA ARG A 58 -14.47 1.22 15.78
C ARG A 58 -14.42 -0.16 16.46
N GLN A 59 -14.20 -0.16 17.78
CA GLN A 59 -14.15 -1.39 18.58
C GLN A 59 -15.50 -2.11 18.61
N GLU A 60 -16.61 -1.38 18.67
CA GLU A 60 -17.99 -1.90 18.53
C GLU A 60 -18.32 -3.12 19.40
N GLY A 61 -17.80 -3.13 20.63
CA GLY A 61 -18.06 -4.20 21.61
C GLY A 61 -17.19 -5.45 21.45
N LYS A 62 -16.26 -5.47 20.47
CA LYS A 62 -15.22 -6.50 20.37
C LYS A 62 -14.21 -6.40 21.51
N LEU A 63 -13.52 -7.50 21.81
CA LEU A 63 -12.36 -7.44 22.70
C LEU A 63 -11.28 -6.54 22.11
N VAL A 64 -10.55 -5.81 22.96
CA VAL A 64 -9.49 -4.90 22.50
C VAL A 64 -8.45 -5.61 21.63
N ALA A 65 -8.12 -6.86 21.96
CA ALA A 65 -7.19 -7.69 21.19
C ALA A 65 -7.72 -8.01 19.77
N GLU A 66 -9.01 -8.31 19.63
CA GLU A 66 -9.66 -8.61 18.34
C GLU A 66 -9.78 -7.36 17.47
N TYR A 67 -10.11 -6.23 18.11
CA TYR A 67 -10.14 -4.91 17.48
C TYR A 67 -8.75 -4.53 16.94
N TYR A 68 -7.72 -4.62 17.80
CA TYR A 68 -6.35 -4.33 17.41
C TYR A 68 -5.87 -5.25 16.28
N GLY A 69 -6.15 -6.56 16.36
CA GLY A 69 -5.76 -7.52 15.33
C GLY A 69 -6.35 -7.16 13.96
N SER A 70 -7.63 -6.78 13.93
CA SER A 70 -8.30 -6.36 12.69
C SER A 70 -7.74 -5.04 12.15
N LEU A 71 -7.55 -4.05 13.02
CA LEU A 71 -6.98 -2.75 12.64
C LEU A 71 -5.53 -2.89 12.15
N LYS A 72 -4.75 -3.78 12.76
CA LYS A 72 -3.40 -4.13 12.32
C LYS A 72 -3.40 -4.71 10.91
N GLY A 73 -4.33 -5.60 10.58
CA GLY A 73 -4.47 -6.13 9.22
C GLY A 73 -4.67 -5.03 8.17
N LEU A 74 -5.52 -4.03 8.48
CA LEU A 74 -5.73 -2.87 7.59
C LEU A 74 -4.46 -2.02 7.43
N TRP A 75 -3.71 -1.81 8.52
CA TRP A 75 -2.43 -1.10 8.45
C TRP A 75 -1.39 -1.84 7.62
N ASP A 76 -1.27 -3.16 7.81
CA ASP A 76 -0.30 -3.98 7.09
C ASP A 76 -0.61 -3.98 5.59
N GLU A 77 -1.89 -4.05 5.19
CA GLU A 77 -2.30 -3.92 3.78
C GLU A 77 -1.94 -2.52 3.22
N LEU A 78 -2.23 -1.46 3.97
CA LEU A 78 -1.90 -0.10 3.56
C LEU A 78 -0.39 0.13 3.47
N ASP A 79 0.39 -0.39 4.42
CA ASP A 79 1.86 -0.30 4.42
C ASP A 79 2.45 -1.02 3.20
N ASN A 80 1.95 -2.21 2.85
CA ASN A 80 2.38 -2.93 1.64
C ASN A 80 2.16 -2.12 0.35
N LEU A 81 1.03 -1.41 0.24
CA LEU A 81 0.75 -0.55 -0.92
C LEU A 81 1.65 0.70 -0.93
N LEU A 82 1.96 1.26 0.24
CA LEU A 82 2.80 2.45 0.38
C LEU A 82 4.31 2.17 0.28
N GLU A 83 4.78 0.97 0.62
CA GLU A 83 6.19 0.55 0.46
C GLU A 83 6.62 0.59 -1.01
N SER A 84 5.68 0.37 -1.93
CA SER A 84 5.88 0.54 -3.37
C SER A 84 6.23 1.98 -3.79
N MET A 85 6.01 2.97 -2.92
CA MET A 85 6.29 4.40 -3.09
C MET A 85 7.52 4.89 -2.30
N THR A 86 8.41 3.99 -1.89
CA THR A 86 9.67 4.39 -1.23
C THR A 86 10.70 4.91 -2.24
N CYS A 87 11.46 5.94 -1.85
CA CYS A 87 12.45 6.58 -2.71
C CYS A 87 13.50 5.56 -3.16
N SER A 88 13.76 5.47 -4.48
CA SER A 88 14.91 4.73 -5.03
C SER A 88 16.26 5.38 -4.67
N CYS A 89 16.26 6.55 -4.02
CA CYS A 89 17.48 7.20 -3.60
C CYS A 89 18.04 6.48 -2.37
N ALA A 90 19.29 6.01 -2.47
CA ALA A 90 20.12 5.63 -1.32
C ALA A 90 20.48 6.86 -0.48
N CYS A 91 19.51 7.68 -0.10
CA CYS A 91 19.74 8.86 0.72
C CYS A 91 19.97 8.40 2.16
N VAL A 92 21.04 8.91 2.78
CA VAL A 92 21.20 8.97 4.24
C VAL A 92 20.33 10.10 4.81
N CYS A 93 19.15 10.31 4.24
CA CYS A 93 18.26 11.33 4.69
C CYS A 93 17.37 10.72 5.77
N GLY A 94 17.52 11.19 7.01
CA GLY A 94 16.71 10.76 8.18
C GLY A 94 15.19 10.89 7.98
N ALA A 95 14.73 11.36 6.82
CA ALA A 95 13.36 11.30 6.34
C ALA A 95 12.75 9.90 6.38
N ALA A 96 13.50 8.83 6.08
CA ALA A 96 12.97 7.46 6.19
C ALA A 96 12.66 7.10 7.66
N HIS A 97 13.56 7.45 8.58
CA HIS A 97 13.36 7.22 10.02
C HIS A 97 12.23 8.08 10.60
N ASN A 98 12.16 9.36 10.20
CA ASN A 98 11.08 10.26 10.59
C ASN A 98 9.71 9.80 10.05
N ARG A 99 9.66 9.22 8.85
CA ARG A 99 8.42 8.65 8.28
C ARG A 99 7.92 7.45 9.10
N LEU A 100 8.81 6.56 9.53
CA LEU A 100 8.45 5.43 10.40
C LEU A 100 7.90 5.93 11.75
N GLY A 101 8.60 6.85 12.40
CA GLY A 101 8.13 7.41 13.68
C GLY A 101 6.78 8.12 13.57
N LEU A 102 6.55 8.88 12.49
CA LEU A 102 5.27 9.54 12.23
C LEU A 102 4.16 8.52 11.97
N ARG A 103 4.45 7.45 11.23
CA ARG A 103 3.51 6.37 10.93
C ARG A 103 3.07 5.63 12.18
N GLU A 104 4.00 5.27 13.06
CA GLU A 104 3.66 4.61 14.32
C GLU A 104 2.83 5.52 15.24
N ARG A 105 3.11 6.83 15.25
CA ARG A 105 2.28 7.81 15.97
C ARG A 105 0.86 7.90 15.40
N GLU A 106 0.73 7.87 14.07
CA GLU A 106 -0.57 7.88 13.40
C GLU A 106 -1.39 6.63 13.72
N LYS A 107 -0.76 5.45 13.70
CA LYS A 107 -1.39 4.18 14.12
C LYS A 107 -1.91 4.26 15.56
N ALA A 108 -1.11 4.82 16.48
CA ALA A 108 -1.52 5.02 17.86
C ALA A 108 -2.75 5.93 17.97
N HIS A 109 -2.79 7.05 17.24
CA HIS A 109 -3.96 7.93 17.23
C HIS A 109 -5.21 7.23 16.68
N GLN A 110 -5.07 6.50 15.56
CA GLN A 110 -6.18 5.79 14.93
C GLN A 110 -6.76 4.71 15.85
N PHE A 111 -5.89 3.96 16.55
CA PHE A 111 -6.31 3.01 17.56
C PHE A 111 -7.10 3.68 18.69
N LEU A 112 -6.55 4.74 19.28
CA LEU A 112 -7.19 5.44 20.40
C LEU A 112 -8.53 6.07 20.01
N MET A 113 -8.63 6.64 18.80
CA MET A 113 -9.87 7.25 18.31
C MET A 113 -11.00 6.23 18.06
N GLY A 114 -10.66 4.96 17.84
CA GLY A 114 -11.65 3.92 17.59
C GLY A 114 -12.03 3.07 18.80
N LEU A 115 -11.36 3.26 19.94
CA LEU A 115 -11.73 2.59 21.19
C LEU A 115 -13.10 3.05 21.70
N ASN A 116 -13.78 2.15 22.42
CA ASN A 116 -15.03 2.49 23.09
C ASN A 116 -14.81 3.55 24.18
N LEU A 117 -15.84 4.36 24.47
CA LEU A 117 -15.80 5.43 25.47
C LEU A 117 -15.41 4.96 26.88
N GLU A 118 -15.71 3.70 27.22
CA GLU A 118 -15.35 3.08 28.49
C GLU A 118 -13.83 2.93 28.69
N PHE A 119 -13.07 2.89 27.59
CA PHE A 119 -11.61 2.86 27.59
C PHE A 119 -10.99 4.21 27.20
N ALA A 120 -11.79 5.16 26.69
CA ALA A 120 -11.33 6.48 26.27
C ALA A 120 -11.11 7.46 27.42
N THR A 121 -11.61 7.17 28.63
CA THR A 121 -11.59 8.05 29.81
C THR A 121 -10.42 7.81 30.78
N VAL A 122 -9.50 6.89 30.47
CA VAL A 122 -8.36 6.55 31.34
C VAL A 122 -7.06 7.29 30.92
N PHE A 123 -7.17 8.32 30.07
CA PHE A 123 -6.04 9.17 29.65
C PHE A 123 -6.27 10.65 29.97
#